data_AF-A0ABC8RPA2-F1
#
_entry.id   AF-A0ABC8RPA2-F1
#
_cell.length_a   1.000
_cell.length_b   1.000
_cell.length_c   1.000
_cell.angle_alpha   90.00
_cell.angle_beta   90.00
_cell.angle_gamma   90.00
#
_symmetry.space_group_name_H-M   'P 1'
#
loop_
_entity.id
_entity.type
_entity.pdbx_description
1 polymer ?
#
loop_
_entity_poly.entity_id
_entity_poly.type
_entity_poly.pdbx_seq_one_letter_code
_entity_poly.pdbx_strand_id
1 'polypeptide(L)'
;MVIHDFPVLQITSDSILVKIPAEYGCPVETLQHLFSPNYAPTSQNAIFLQNCTSPLTPCEIPTTTVQTHFELPDCVSKDNIISCYSEPNNQGLFIDYHNLTGVQCRSFLLATVVSLGNLNNSAVLVDQVVQLGWWLEGDCQYQYCSEDSSCITNVSPIDGRPEYRCQCLEGFIGDGYRAALGCRKGQNIVEQFYDLTQ
;
A
#
# COMPACT_ATOMS: atom_id res chain seq x y z
N MET A 1 7.75 15.73 -3.84
CA MET A 1 7.91 15.22 -2.46
C MET A 1 8.39 13.78 -2.55
N VAL A 2 9.27 13.35 -1.66
CA VAL A 2 9.84 12.00 -1.63
C VAL A 2 9.71 11.43 -0.23
N ILE A 3 9.51 10.11 -0.13
CA ILE A 3 9.61 9.35 1.12
C ILE A 3 10.85 8.47 1.00
N HIS A 4 11.84 8.71 1.85
CA HIS A 4 13.23 8.36 1.55
C HIS A 4 13.61 8.88 0.16
N ASP A 5 13.80 7.98 -0.79
CA ASP A 5 14.15 8.30 -2.18
C ASP A 5 13.02 7.97 -3.17
N PHE A 6 11.87 7.53 -2.69
CA PHE A 6 10.74 7.13 -3.52
C PHE A 6 9.83 8.33 -3.83
N PRO A 7 9.63 8.68 -5.12
CA PRO A 7 8.71 9.73 -5.51
C PRO A 7 7.28 9.43 -5.05
N VAL A 8 6.67 10.37 -4.34
CA VAL A 8 5.26 10.26 -3.96
C VAL A 8 4.37 10.64 -5.13
N LEU A 9 3.48 9.74 -5.52
CA LEU A 9 2.51 9.92 -6.60
C LEU A 9 1.20 10.52 -6.08
N GLN A 10 0.71 10.02 -4.95
CA GLN A 10 -0.59 10.43 -4.38
C GLN A 10 -0.60 10.20 -2.86
N ILE A 11 -1.31 11.06 -2.13
CA ILE A 11 -1.65 10.85 -0.71
C ILE A 11 -3.17 10.87 -0.59
N THR A 12 -3.72 9.88 0.10
CA THR A 12 -5.12 9.81 0.52
C THR A 12 -5.23 9.90 2.04
N SER A 13 -6.47 9.93 2.53
CA SER A 13 -6.75 9.93 3.97
C SER A 13 -6.34 8.63 4.66
N ASP A 14 -6.06 7.56 3.92
CA ASP A 14 -5.71 6.21 4.38
C ASP A 14 -4.35 5.68 3.85
N SER A 15 -3.80 6.23 2.76
CA SER A 15 -2.61 5.66 2.11
C SER A 15 -1.72 6.68 1.39
N ILE A 16 -0.53 6.25 0.99
CA ILE A 16 0.43 7.00 0.19
C ILE A 16 0.88 6.08 -0.95
N LEU A 17 0.71 6.54 -2.18
CA LEU A 17 1.24 5.84 -3.35
C LEU A 17 2.63 6.37 -3.67
N VAL A 18 3.62 5.49 -3.71
CA VAL A 18 5.00 5.81 -4.09
C VAL A 18 5.42 5.05 -5.33
N LYS A 19 6.25 5.67 -6.16
CA LYS A 19 6.91 5.01 -7.28
C LYS A 19 8.25 4.44 -6.83
N ILE A 20 8.56 3.21 -7.23
CA ILE A 20 9.85 2.57 -7.01
C ILE A 20 10.65 2.65 -8.30
N PRO A 21 11.70 3.47 -8.36
CA PRO A 21 12.51 3.56 -9.57
C PRO A 21 13.18 2.22 -9.87
N ALA A 22 13.35 1.92 -11.16
CA ALA A 22 13.96 0.66 -11.62
C ALA A 22 15.39 0.43 -11.07
N GLU A 23 16.10 1.50 -10.67
CA GLU A 23 17.43 1.42 -10.05
C GLU A 23 17.43 0.80 -8.63
N TYR A 24 16.28 0.80 -7.94
CA TYR A 24 16.12 0.21 -6.60
C TYR A 24 15.70 -1.26 -6.64
N GLY A 25 15.20 -1.76 -7.76
CA GLY A 25 14.53 -3.05 -7.80
C GLY A 25 15.41 -4.16 -8.34
N CYS A 26 16.13 -4.92 -7.49
CA CYS A 26 16.67 -6.24 -7.86
C CYS A 26 16.82 -7.22 -6.68
N PRO A 27 17.25 -6.83 -5.46
CA PRO A 27 17.31 -7.71 -4.28
C PRO A 27 16.12 -7.51 -3.33
N VAL A 28 15.46 -8.57 -2.87
CA VAL A 28 14.28 -8.49 -1.97
C VAL A 28 14.57 -7.62 -0.73
N GLU A 29 15.82 -7.60 -0.29
CA GLU A 29 16.30 -6.84 0.86
C GLU A 29 16.13 -5.31 0.68
N THR A 30 16.14 -4.78 -0.55
CA THR A 30 15.93 -3.34 -0.80
C THR A 30 14.53 -2.90 -0.37
N LEU A 31 13.57 -3.83 -0.30
CA LEU A 31 12.21 -3.54 0.17
C LEU A 31 12.21 -3.06 1.62
N GLN A 32 13.25 -3.33 2.41
CA GLN A 32 13.40 -2.82 3.78
C GLN A 32 13.20 -1.30 3.88
N HIS A 33 13.57 -0.53 2.85
CA HIS A 33 13.40 0.93 2.84
C HIS A 33 11.93 1.38 2.80
N LEU A 34 11.00 0.48 2.52
CA LEU A 34 9.57 0.74 2.55
C LEU A 34 8.96 0.51 3.93
N PHE A 35 9.73 -0.04 4.87
CA PHE A 35 9.32 -0.37 6.23
C PHE A 35 9.96 0.63 7.21
N SER A 36 9.13 1.46 7.83
CA SER A 36 9.59 2.49 8.77
C SER A 36 8.75 2.48 10.07
N PRO A 37 9.15 3.25 11.09
CA PRO A 37 8.36 3.38 12.31
C PRO A 37 6.95 3.99 12.13
N ASN A 38 6.64 4.58 10.97
CA ASN A 38 5.37 5.31 10.74
C ASN A 38 4.64 4.93 9.45
N TYR A 39 5.22 4.05 8.62
CA TYR A 39 4.58 3.55 7.41
C TYR A 39 5.18 2.22 6.98
N ALA A 40 4.36 1.42 6.29
CA ALA A 40 4.75 0.16 5.68
C ALA A 40 3.85 -0.16 4.46
N PRO A 41 4.29 -1.05 3.56
CA PRO A 41 3.45 -1.54 2.47
C PRO A 41 2.17 -2.19 3.00
N THR A 42 1.01 -1.82 2.46
CA THR A 42 -0.27 -2.44 2.80
C THR A 42 -0.35 -3.88 2.28
N SER A 43 -1.21 -4.70 2.86
CA SER A 43 -1.51 -6.06 2.37
C SER A 43 -2.19 -6.09 0.99
N GLN A 44 -2.59 -4.93 0.45
CA GLN A 44 -3.14 -4.78 -0.90
C GLN A 44 -2.07 -4.77 -2.00
N ASN A 45 -0.79 -4.70 -1.64
CA ASN A 45 0.29 -4.79 -2.62
C ASN A 45 0.49 -6.24 -3.06
N ALA A 46 0.77 -6.43 -4.35
CA ALA A 46 1.18 -7.73 -4.90
C ALA A 46 2.67 -7.67 -5.25
N ILE A 47 3.47 -8.53 -4.63
CA ILE A 47 4.92 -8.55 -4.87
C ILE A 47 5.23 -9.74 -5.78
N PHE A 48 5.60 -9.45 -7.02
CA PHE A 48 6.07 -10.47 -7.94
C PHE A 48 7.53 -10.81 -7.59
N LEU A 49 7.84 -12.10 -7.58
CA LEU A 49 9.13 -12.62 -7.13
C LEU A 49 9.72 -13.55 -8.19
N GLN A 50 11.03 -13.55 -8.32
CA GLN A 50 11.78 -14.41 -9.22
C GLN A 50 12.96 -15.07 -8.51
N ASN A 51 13.55 -16.07 -9.18
CA ASN A 51 14.70 -16.82 -8.67
C ASN A 51 14.40 -17.52 -7.33
N CYS A 52 13.19 -18.03 -7.19
CA CYS A 52 12.75 -18.77 -6.01
C CYS A 52 13.24 -20.22 -6.07
N THR A 53 13.68 -20.78 -4.93
CA THR A 53 14.07 -22.20 -4.83
C THR A 53 12.87 -23.16 -4.90
N SER A 54 11.69 -22.68 -4.54
CA SER A 54 10.41 -23.39 -4.63
C SER A 54 9.31 -22.45 -5.17
N PRO A 55 8.32 -22.99 -5.91
CA PRO A 55 7.19 -22.20 -6.37
C PRO A 55 6.33 -21.75 -5.19
N LEU A 56 5.92 -20.48 -5.20
CA LEU A 56 4.95 -19.94 -4.25
C LEU A 56 3.51 -20.21 -4.73
N THR A 57 2.56 -20.18 -3.79
CA THR A 57 1.13 -20.19 -4.12
C THR A 57 0.81 -18.98 -5.01
N PRO A 58 0.09 -19.15 -6.13
CA PRO A 58 -0.31 -18.01 -6.94
C PRO A 58 -1.20 -17.07 -6.12
N CYS A 59 -0.95 -15.76 -6.21
CA CYS A 59 -1.86 -14.77 -5.65
C CYS A 59 -3.25 -14.92 -6.30
N GLU A 60 -4.32 -14.82 -5.51
CA GLU A 60 -5.69 -14.69 -6.02
C GLU A 60 -5.90 -13.27 -6.57
N ILE A 61 -5.21 -12.95 -7.66
CA ILE A 61 -5.40 -11.71 -8.40
C ILE A 61 -6.61 -11.90 -9.31
N PRO A 62 -7.56 -10.95 -9.38
CA PRO A 62 -8.60 -10.97 -10.41
C PRO A 62 -7.96 -11.20 -11.78
N THR A 63 -8.33 -12.32 -12.41
CA THR A 63 -7.57 -12.96 -13.50
C THR A 63 -7.50 -12.18 -14.80
N THR A 64 -8.14 -11.02 -14.90
CA THR A 64 -8.23 -10.22 -16.13
C THR A 64 -7.01 -9.34 -16.42
N THR A 65 -6.01 -9.24 -15.53
CA THR A 65 -5.02 -8.14 -15.60
C THR A 65 -3.56 -8.55 -15.68
N VAL A 66 -3.21 -9.84 -15.65
CA VAL A 66 -1.80 -10.26 -15.45
C VAL A 66 -0.99 -10.43 -16.74
N GLN A 67 -1.58 -10.41 -17.94
CA GLN A 67 -0.85 -10.94 -19.11
C GLN A 67 -0.11 -9.98 -20.05
N THR A 68 -0.18 -8.64 -19.93
CA THR A 68 0.40 -7.80 -21.01
C THR A 68 1.02 -6.43 -20.66
N HIS A 69 1.10 -5.99 -19.39
CA HIS A 69 1.46 -4.59 -19.09
C HIS A 69 2.73 -4.32 -18.27
N PHE A 70 3.50 -5.34 -17.88
CA PHE A 70 4.74 -5.11 -17.13
C PHE A 70 5.93 -4.97 -18.09
N GLU A 71 6.47 -3.75 -18.21
CA GLU A 71 7.81 -3.56 -18.74
C GLU A 71 8.80 -4.12 -17.72
N LEU A 72 9.28 -5.35 -17.97
CA LEU A 72 10.21 -6.02 -17.06
C LEU A 72 11.48 -5.15 -16.93
N PRO A 73 11.85 -4.71 -15.71
CA PRO A 73 13.10 -4.04 -15.44
C PRO A 73 14.30 -4.88 -15.85
N ASP A 74 15.44 -4.22 -16.11
CA ASP A 74 16.64 -4.84 -16.68
C ASP A 74 17.21 -6.01 -15.86
N CYS A 75 16.92 -6.11 -14.57
CA CYS A 75 17.41 -7.21 -13.72
C CYS A 75 16.40 -8.32 -13.46
N VAL A 76 15.29 -8.33 -14.20
CA VAL A 76 14.33 -9.43 -14.22
C VAL A 76 14.59 -10.28 -15.45
N SER A 77 14.81 -11.57 -15.25
CA SER A 77 15.01 -12.49 -16.37
C SER A 77 13.68 -12.87 -17.00
N LYS A 78 13.59 -12.76 -18.33
CA LYS A 78 12.41 -13.17 -19.11
C LYS A 78 12.18 -14.70 -19.07
N ASP A 79 13.22 -15.47 -18.76
CA ASP A 79 13.18 -16.93 -18.80
C ASP A 79 12.82 -17.57 -17.45
N ASN A 80 12.68 -16.77 -16.39
CA ASN A 80 12.39 -17.26 -15.04
C ASN A 80 10.90 -17.24 -14.71
N ILE A 81 10.45 -18.29 -14.00
CA ILE A 81 9.09 -18.38 -13.48
C ILE A 81 8.87 -17.25 -12.47
N ILE A 82 7.86 -16.42 -12.73
CA ILE A 82 7.40 -15.37 -11.82
C ILE A 82 6.47 -16.01 -10.79
N SER A 83 6.86 -15.95 -9.53
CA SER A 83 6.02 -16.25 -8.38
C SER A 83 5.35 -14.95 -7.88
N CYS A 84 4.31 -15.07 -7.07
CA CYS A 84 3.65 -13.92 -6.47
C CYS A 84 3.55 -14.11 -4.97
N TYR A 85 3.81 -13.04 -4.22
CA TYR A 85 3.61 -12.94 -2.79
C TYR A 85 2.46 -11.99 -2.50
N SER A 86 1.52 -12.49 -1.70
CA SER A 86 0.45 -11.73 -1.04
C SER A 86 0.40 -12.16 0.41
N GLU A 87 0.06 -11.24 1.31
CA GLU A 87 0.02 -11.56 2.74
C GLU A 87 -1.03 -12.67 3.02
N PRO A 88 -0.66 -13.78 3.69
CA PRO A 88 -1.52 -14.96 3.83
C PRO A 88 -2.75 -14.76 4.74
N ASN A 89 -2.75 -13.72 5.59
CA ASN A 89 -3.83 -13.43 6.52
C ASN A 89 -4.53 -12.12 6.13
N ASN A 90 -5.82 -12.21 5.78
CA ASN A 90 -6.72 -11.04 5.56
C ASN A 90 -6.95 -10.18 6.82
N GLN A 91 -6.31 -10.51 7.95
CA GLN A 91 -6.40 -9.75 9.20
C GLN A 91 -5.27 -8.71 9.34
N GLY A 92 -4.15 -8.89 8.61
CA GLY A 92 -3.04 -7.94 8.61
C GLY A 92 -3.30 -6.80 7.62
N LEU A 93 -3.14 -5.55 8.08
CA LEU A 93 -3.24 -4.37 7.23
C LEU A 93 -1.99 -4.13 6.38
N PHE A 94 -0.87 -4.74 6.77
CA PHE A 94 0.45 -4.52 6.21
C PHE A 94 1.10 -5.84 5.82
N ILE A 95 2.02 -5.77 4.86
CA ILE A 95 2.92 -6.87 4.52
C ILE A 95 3.87 -7.11 5.69
N ASP A 96 4.11 -8.37 6.03
CA ASP A 96 5.13 -8.73 7.01
C ASP A 96 6.49 -8.91 6.32
N TYR A 97 7.48 -8.10 6.71
CA TYR A 97 8.82 -8.13 6.10
C TYR A 97 9.56 -9.45 6.36
N HIS A 98 9.33 -10.08 7.51
CA HIS A 98 9.96 -11.36 7.84
C HIS A 98 9.38 -12.49 6.99
N ASN A 99 8.06 -12.52 6.79
CA ASN A 99 7.42 -13.47 5.88
C ASN A 99 7.89 -13.26 4.44
N LEU A 100 7.96 -12.00 3.99
CA LEU A 100 8.40 -11.64 2.65
C LEU A 100 9.87 -12.00 2.39
N THR A 101 10.77 -11.85 3.35
CA THR A 101 12.19 -12.24 3.21
C THR A 101 12.43 -13.71 3.51
N GLY A 102 11.50 -14.37 4.20
CA GLY A 102 11.53 -15.80 4.47
C GLY A 102 11.25 -16.65 3.22
N VAL A 103 10.59 -16.07 2.21
CA VAL A 103 10.49 -16.74 0.90
C VAL A 103 11.87 -16.74 0.25
N GLN A 104 12.36 -17.91 -0.14
CA GLN A 104 13.71 -18.09 -0.69
C GLN A 104 13.83 -17.62 -2.15
N CYS A 105 13.39 -16.40 -2.43
CA CYS A 105 13.44 -15.72 -3.71
C CYS A 105 14.53 -14.64 -3.67
N ARG A 106 15.25 -14.45 -4.77
CA ARG A 106 16.39 -13.51 -4.83
C ARG A 106 16.03 -12.16 -5.42
N SER A 107 14.96 -12.10 -6.21
CA SER A 107 14.62 -10.92 -6.98
C SER A 107 13.14 -10.61 -6.91
N PHE A 108 12.81 -9.32 -6.99
CA PHE A 108 11.44 -8.84 -6.89
C PHE A 108 11.08 -7.87 -8.02
N LEU A 109 9.77 -7.77 -8.20
CA LEU A 109 9.03 -6.86 -9.04
C LEU A 109 7.85 -6.37 -8.22
N LEU A 110 7.72 -5.07 -8.03
CA LEU A 110 6.61 -4.53 -7.24
C LEU A 110 5.46 -4.14 -8.16
N ALA A 111 4.26 -4.58 -7.79
CA ALA A 111 3.03 -4.05 -8.35
C ALA A 111 2.05 -3.70 -7.22
N THR A 112 1.35 -2.58 -7.38
CA THR A 112 0.20 -2.28 -6.51
C THR A 112 -1.07 -2.76 -7.18
N VAL A 113 -1.94 -3.40 -6.42
CA VAL A 113 -3.33 -3.59 -6.83
C VAL A 113 -4.09 -2.30 -6.48
N VAL A 114 -4.39 -1.48 -7.48
CA VAL A 114 -5.21 -0.29 -7.31
C VAL A 114 -6.66 -0.67 -7.63
N SER A 115 -7.53 -0.62 -6.61
CA SER A 115 -8.96 -0.74 -6.82
C SER A 115 -9.50 0.60 -7.34
N LEU A 116 -10.01 0.61 -8.57
CA LEU A 116 -10.73 1.77 -9.11
C LEU A 116 -12.14 1.75 -8.53
N GLY A 117 -12.35 2.49 -7.44
CA GLY A 117 -13.68 2.72 -6.90
C GLY A 117 -14.64 3.18 -8.00
N ASN A 118 -15.75 2.47 -8.15
CA ASN A 118 -16.88 2.71 -9.06
C ASN A 118 -16.85 2.08 -10.46
N LEU A 119 -15.82 1.31 -10.83
CA LEU A 119 -15.84 0.48 -12.06
C LEU A 119 -15.91 -1.00 -11.69
N ASN A 120 -17.13 -1.53 -11.51
CA ASN A 120 -17.44 -2.97 -11.47
C ASN A 120 -16.42 -3.90 -10.78
N ASN A 121 -16.01 -3.60 -9.53
CA ASN A 121 -15.02 -4.41 -8.78
C ASN A 121 -13.71 -4.71 -9.55
N SER A 122 -13.34 -3.85 -10.50
CA SER A 122 -12.17 -4.08 -11.36
C SER A 122 -10.93 -3.53 -10.67
N ALA A 123 -10.04 -4.43 -10.26
CA ALA A 123 -8.73 -4.08 -9.73
C ALA A 123 -7.69 -4.00 -10.85
N VAL A 124 -6.94 -2.90 -10.89
CA VAL A 124 -5.87 -2.68 -11.88
C VAL A 124 -4.54 -2.85 -11.20
N LEU A 125 -3.66 -3.65 -11.78
CA LEU A 125 -2.27 -3.73 -11.37
C LEU A 125 -1.48 -2.57 -11.97
N VAL A 126 -0.81 -1.81 -11.12
CA VAL A 126 0.07 -0.71 -11.53
C VAL A 126 1.51 -1.08 -11.22
N ASP A 127 2.32 -1.13 -12.27
CA ASP A 127 3.75 -1.47 -12.19
C ASP A 127 4.55 -0.42 -11.42
N GLN A 128 5.55 -0.88 -10.66
CA GLN A 128 6.50 -0.04 -9.91
C GLN A 128 5.84 0.96 -8.96
N VAL A 129 4.59 0.71 -8.56
CA VAL A 129 3.91 1.50 -7.53
C VAL A 129 3.76 0.64 -6.30
N VAL A 130 3.89 1.26 -5.13
CA VAL A 130 3.58 0.68 -3.82
C VAL A 130 2.59 1.55 -3.09
N GLN A 131 1.55 0.94 -2.54
CA GLN A 131 0.66 1.54 -1.57
C GLN A 131 1.23 1.38 -0.16
N LEU A 132 1.66 2.47 0.45
CA LEU A 132 2.04 2.53 1.86
C LEU A 132 0.83 2.94 2.70
N GLY A 133 0.58 2.25 3.80
CA GLY A 133 -0.25 2.77 4.88
C GLY A 133 0.65 3.44 5.91
N TRP A 134 0.09 4.38 6.68
CA TRP A 134 0.83 5.16 7.66
C TRP A 134 0.06 5.35 8.97
N TRP A 135 0.79 5.66 10.03
CA TRP A 135 0.27 5.77 11.38
C TRP A 135 1.14 6.68 12.26
N LEU A 136 0.60 7.05 13.43
CA LEU A 136 1.36 7.68 14.50
C LEU A 136 1.53 6.71 15.66
N GLU A 137 2.68 6.78 16.35
CA GLU A 137 2.92 6.01 17.58
C GLU A 137 1.99 6.53 18.69
N GLY A 138 1.35 5.59 19.41
CA GLY A 138 0.47 5.90 20.52
C GLY A 138 -0.86 5.14 20.44
N ASP A 139 -1.84 5.61 21.21
CA ASP A 139 -3.17 5.03 21.28
C ASP A 139 -4.27 6.11 21.27
N CYS A 140 -5.52 5.64 21.26
CA CYS A 140 -6.70 6.49 21.28
C CYS A 140 -7.10 6.97 22.69
N GLN A 141 -6.26 6.82 23.72
CA GLN A 141 -6.61 7.26 25.08
C GLN A 141 -6.66 8.79 25.20
N TYR A 142 -5.92 9.48 24.35
CA TYR A 142 -5.87 10.94 24.30
C TYR A 142 -6.71 11.47 23.13
N GLN A 143 -7.30 12.66 23.30
CA GLN A 143 -8.13 13.32 22.27
C GLN A 143 -7.30 13.94 21.14
N TYR A 144 -6.50 13.13 20.46
CA TYR A 144 -5.71 13.54 19.29
C TYR A 144 -6.56 13.67 18.02
N CYS A 145 -7.66 12.91 17.94
CA CYS A 145 -8.59 12.98 16.82
C CYS A 145 -9.57 14.15 16.98
N SER A 146 -10.02 14.67 15.84
CA SER A 146 -11.07 15.69 15.76
C SER A 146 -12.44 15.13 16.17
N GLU A 147 -13.43 16.00 16.39
CA GLU A 147 -14.76 15.61 16.89
C GLU A 147 -15.49 14.66 15.93
N ASP A 148 -15.42 14.92 14.62
CA ASP A 148 -16.07 14.12 13.57
C ASP A 148 -15.14 13.06 12.96
N SER A 149 -14.34 12.39 13.81
CA SER A 149 -13.46 11.30 13.41
C SER A 149 -13.54 10.09 14.34
N SER A 150 -13.33 8.91 13.77
CA SER A 150 -13.03 7.69 14.52
C SER A 150 -11.52 7.57 14.74
N CYS A 151 -11.15 7.03 15.90
CA CYS A 151 -9.77 6.68 16.20
C CYS A 151 -9.60 5.17 16.03
N ILE A 152 -8.66 4.77 15.18
CA ILE A 152 -8.37 3.38 14.83
C ILE A 152 -7.02 3.05 15.44
N THR A 153 -6.97 2.01 16.28
CA THR A 153 -5.73 1.48 16.85
C THR A 153 -5.30 0.23 16.12
N ASN A 154 -4.01 0.09 15.89
CA ASN A 154 -3.39 -1.12 15.36
C ASN A 154 -2.06 -1.37 16.08
N VAL A 155 -1.25 -2.28 15.54
CA VAL A 155 0.08 -2.58 16.03
C VAL A 155 1.06 -2.46 14.87
N SER A 156 2.16 -1.75 15.10
CA SER A 156 3.22 -1.57 14.11
C SER A 156 3.75 -2.93 13.62
N PRO A 157 3.79 -3.15 12.30
CA PRO A 157 4.31 -4.40 11.73
C PRO A 157 5.83 -4.54 11.92
N ILE A 158 6.51 -3.50 12.42
CA ILE A 158 7.97 -3.47 12.55
C ILE A 158 8.42 -3.87 13.95
N ASP A 159 7.79 -3.30 14.97
CA ASP A 159 8.27 -3.38 16.36
C ASP A 159 7.18 -3.70 17.38
N GLY A 160 5.96 -3.96 16.92
CA GLY A 160 4.87 -4.38 17.81
C GLY A 160 4.31 -3.26 18.69
N ARG A 161 4.68 -2.00 18.45
CA ARG A 161 4.21 -0.87 19.26
C ARG A 161 2.77 -0.49 18.94
N PRO A 162 2.02 0.05 19.92
CA PRO A 162 0.72 0.65 19.67
C PRO A 162 0.83 1.79 18.68
N GLU A 163 -0.04 1.74 17.68
CA GLU A 163 -0.20 2.81 16.70
C GLU A 163 -1.66 3.24 16.63
N TYR A 164 -1.87 4.49 16.21
CA TYR A 164 -3.20 5.00 15.98
C TYR A 164 -3.29 5.87 14.73
N ARG A 165 -4.52 5.92 14.20
CA ARG A 165 -4.90 6.78 13.11
C ARG A 165 -6.26 7.41 13.38
N CYS A 166 -6.42 8.66 12.97
CA CYS A 166 -7.72 9.33 12.96
C CYS A 166 -8.31 9.26 11.54
N GLN A 167 -9.55 8.81 11.42
CA GLN A 167 -10.28 8.75 10.16
C GLN A 167 -11.55 9.58 10.26
N CYS A 168 -11.79 10.49 9.32
CA CYS A 168 -13.04 11.24 9.29
C CYS A 168 -14.24 10.30 9.09
N LEU A 169 -15.31 10.61 9.82
CA LEU A 169 -16.59 9.93 9.64
C LEU A 169 -17.17 10.22 8.25
N GLU A 170 -18.08 9.38 7.80
CA GLU A 170 -18.76 9.55 6.52
C GLU A 170 -19.42 10.95 6.43
N GLY A 171 -19.25 11.62 5.29
CA GLY A 171 -19.72 13.00 5.09
C GLY A 171 -18.77 14.09 5.60
N PHE A 172 -17.60 13.70 6.11
CA PHE A 172 -16.53 14.61 6.52
C PHE A 172 -15.24 14.34 5.75
N ILE A 173 -14.48 15.41 5.49
CA ILE A 173 -13.20 15.37 4.80
C ILE A 173 -12.13 16.03 5.65
N GLY A 174 -10.89 15.54 5.52
CA GLY A 174 -9.76 16.06 6.28
C GLY A 174 -8.75 14.97 6.64
N ASP A 175 -7.83 15.31 7.52
CA ASP A 175 -6.78 14.39 7.99
C ASP A 175 -7.20 13.63 9.27
N GLY A 176 -8.29 14.03 9.92
CA GLY A 176 -8.77 13.41 11.16
C GLY A 176 -8.12 13.91 12.44
N TYR A 177 -7.01 14.66 12.36
CA TYR A 177 -6.23 15.04 13.54
C TYR A 177 -6.58 16.44 14.03
N ARG A 178 -6.86 16.57 15.32
CA ARG A 178 -7.22 17.85 15.97
C ARG A 178 -6.12 18.90 15.86
N ALA A 179 -4.85 18.47 15.86
CA ALA A 179 -3.70 19.37 15.80
C ALA A 179 -3.42 19.93 14.40
N ALA A 180 -4.15 19.46 13.37
CA ALA A 180 -3.94 19.81 11.98
C ALA A 180 -5.26 20.29 11.35
N LEU A 181 -5.67 19.76 10.19
CA LEU A 181 -6.88 20.21 9.50
C LEU A 181 -8.15 19.72 10.21
N GLY A 182 -8.09 18.56 10.87
CA GLY A 182 -9.24 17.89 11.44
C GLY A 182 -10.27 17.52 10.39
N CYS A 183 -11.42 17.02 10.84
CA CYS A 183 -12.56 16.73 9.98
C CYS A 183 -13.47 17.94 9.83
N ARG A 184 -13.87 18.23 8.59
CA ARG A 184 -14.87 19.26 8.27
C ARG A 184 -15.95 18.67 7.39
N LYS A 185 -17.18 19.18 7.56
CA LYS A 185 -18.30 18.80 6.72
C LYS A 185 -17.98 19.14 5.26
N GLY A 186 -17.99 18.13 4.42
CA GLY A 186 -17.70 18.28 3.00
C GLY A 186 -18.09 17.01 2.29
N GLN A 187 -18.69 17.16 1.11
CA GLN A 187 -18.92 16.02 0.25
C GLN A 187 -17.55 15.51 -0.25
N ASN A 188 -17.38 14.19 -0.32
CA ASN A 188 -16.23 13.61 -1.01
C ASN A 188 -16.23 14.17 -2.44
N ILE A 189 -15.28 15.03 -2.76
CA ILE A 189 -15.22 15.73 -4.05
C ILE A 189 -15.01 14.77 -5.24
N VAL A 190 -14.76 13.48 -4.96
CA VAL A 190 -14.78 12.41 -5.96
C VAL A 190 -16.18 12.24 -6.57
N GLU A 191 -17.26 12.67 -5.89
CA GLU A 191 -18.62 12.66 -6.42
C GLU A 191 -18.96 13.86 -7.32
N GLN A 192 -18.16 14.95 -7.33
CA GLN A 192 -18.51 16.16 -8.09
C GLN A 192 -17.89 16.24 -9.50
N PHE A 193 -16.96 15.36 -9.87
CA PHE A 193 -16.42 15.35 -11.24
C PHE A 193 -17.35 14.73 -12.28
N TYR A 194 -18.40 14.01 -11.88
CA TYR A 194 -19.36 13.39 -12.82
C TYR A 194 -20.56 14.29 -13.17
N ASP A 195 -20.78 15.39 -12.47
CA ASP A 195 -21.94 16.27 -12.70
C ASP A 195 -21.63 17.46 -13.63
N LEU A 196 -20.42 17.52 -14.22
CA LEU A 196 -20.01 18.56 -15.17
C LEU A 196 -19.75 18.03 -16.60
N THR A 197 -20.13 16.79 -16.89
CA THR A 197 -20.03 16.21 -18.24
C THR A 197 -21.32 15.55 -18.73
N GLN A 198 -22.48 16.09 -18.38
CA GLN A 198 -23.73 15.90 -19.15
C GLN A 198 -23.97 17.05 -20.11
#